data_AF-A0A482ZQM0-F1
#
_entry.id   AF-A0A482ZQM0-F1
#
_cell.length_a   1.000
_cell.length_b   1.000
_cell.length_c   1.000
_cell.angle_alpha   90.00
_cell.angle_beta   90.00
_cell.angle_gamma   90.00
#
_symmetry.space_group_name_H-M   'P 1'
#
loop_
_entity.id
_entity.type
_entity.pdbx_description
1 polymer ?
#
loop_
_entity_poly.entity_id
_entity_poly.type
_entity_poly.pdbx_seq_one_letter_code
_entity_poly.pdbx_strand_id
1 'polypeptide(L)'
;MALNINNNTVEEKAVLASKITGKNKTATVGQALDYFLKHHKPIASKSNKEVVRLLDEMSHLPVLDSRSAAEILGYDECGLAR
;
A
#
# COMPACT_ATOMS: atom_id res chain seq x y z
N MET A 1 26.92 13.13 -3.69
CA MET A 1 27.27 12.16 -2.62
C MET A 1 27.35 10.77 -3.23
N ALA A 2 28.27 9.93 -2.76
CA ALA A 2 28.40 8.55 -3.24
C ALA A 2 27.40 7.63 -2.53
N LEU A 3 26.77 6.73 -3.28
CA LEU A 3 25.92 5.68 -2.71
C LEU A 3 26.79 4.71 -1.89
N ASN A 4 26.44 4.49 -0.61
CA ASN A 4 27.06 3.47 0.23
C ASN A 4 26.14 2.26 0.36
N ILE A 5 26.63 1.08 0.03
CA ILE A 5 25.89 -0.19 0.13
C ILE A 5 26.63 -1.06 1.13
N ASN A 6 26.02 -1.30 2.30
CA ASN A 6 26.66 -2.04 3.39
C ASN A 6 26.80 -3.56 3.13
N ASN A 7 26.29 -4.06 2.01
CA ASN A 7 26.39 -5.46 1.61
C ASN A 7 27.43 -5.62 0.49
N ASN A 8 28.53 -6.32 0.78
CA ASN A 8 29.63 -6.52 -0.17
C ASN A 8 29.21 -7.13 -1.50
N THR A 9 28.30 -8.12 -1.48
CA THR A 9 27.86 -8.78 -2.72
C THR A 9 27.05 -7.85 -3.62
N VAL A 10 26.30 -6.91 -3.03
CA VAL A 10 25.51 -5.92 -3.77
C VAL A 10 26.42 -4.79 -4.27
N GLU A 11 27.41 -4.41 -3.46
CA GLU A 11 28.45 -3.46 -3.85
C GLU A 11 29.23 -3.95 -5.08
N GLU A 12 29.68 -5.20 -5.10
CA GLU A 12 30.36 -5.82 -6.24
C GLU A 12 29.50 -5.81 -7.50
N LYS A 13 28.21 -6.16 -7.38
CA LYS A 13 27.25 -6.09 -8.50
C LYS A 13 27.10 -4.67 -9.03
N ALA A 14 27.03 -3.68 -8.14
CA ALA A 14 26.91 -2.28 -8.53
C ALA A 14 28.19 -1.79 -9.25
N VAL A 15 29.37 -2.22 -8.79
CA VAL A 15 30.66 -1.95 -9.46
C VAL A 15 30.69 -2.59 -10.84
N LEU A 16 30.33 -3.87 -10.98
CA LEU A 16 30.29 -4.55 -12.28
C LEU A 16 29.32 -3.87 -13.25
N ALA A 17 28.11 -3.53 -12.78
CA ALA A 17 27.13 -2.80 -13.57
C ALA A 17 27.69 -1.45 -14.05
N SER A 18 28.42 -0.73 -13.18
CA SER A 18 29.03 0.56 -13.53
C SER A 18 30.07 0.46 -14.64
N LYS A 19 30.83 -0.65 -14.68
CA LYS A 19 31.79 -0.93 -15.75
C LYS A 19 31.09 -1.18 -17.09
N ILE A 20 29.93 -1.84 -17.07
CA ILE A 20 29.13 -2.12 -18.27
C ILE A 20 28.52 -0.83 -18.83
N THR A 21 27.99 0.05 -17.97
CA THR A 21 27.33 1.29 -18.38
C THR A 21 28.29 2.45 -18.66
N GLY A 22 29.57 2.32 -18.26
CA GLY A 22 30.56 3.39 -18.35
C GLY A 22 30.29 4.57 -17.41
N LYS A 23 29.38 4.42 -16.45
CA LYS A 23 29.00 5.46 -15.48
C LYS A 23 29.55 5.12 -14.11
N ASN A 24 29.56 6.09 -13.18
CA ASN A 24 29.89 5.78 -11.79
C ASN A 24 28.79 4.91 -11.14
N LYS A 25 29.15 4.24 -10.03
CA LYS A 25 28.28 3.33 -9.28
C LYS A 25 26.93 3.98 -8.91
N THR A 26 26.97 5.22 -8.42
CA THR A 26 25.77 5.96 -7.99
C THR A 26 24.81 6.20 -9.15
N ALA A 27 25.31 6.69 -10.28
CA ALA A 27 24.50 6.96 -11.47
C ALA A 27 23.93 5.67 -12.08
N THR A 28 24.71 4.59 -12.05
CA THR A 28 24.28 3.28 -12.57
C THR A 28 23.15 2.70 -11.73
N VAL A 29 23.32 2.68 -10.40
CA VAL A 29 22.28 2.20 -9.49
C VAL A 29 21.04 3.08 -9.56
N GLY A 30 21.20 4.41 -9.63
CA GLY A 30 20.09 5.35 -9.84
C GLY A 30 19.27 5.00 -11.08
N GLN A 31 19.93 4.85 -12.24
CA GLN A 31 19.26 4.48 -13.49
C GLN A 31 18.55 3.11 -13.40
N ALA A 32 19.15 2.13 -12.72
CA ALA A 32 18.54 0.82 -12.54
C ALA A 32 17.30 0.89 -11.64
N LEU A 33 17.33 1.69 -10.58
CA LEU A 33 16.18 1.91 -9.70
C LEU A 33 15.07 2.68 -10.41
N ASP A 34 15.39 3.70 -11.20
CA ASP A 34 14.42 4.43 -12.01
C ASP A 34 13.71 3.50 -13.01
N TYR A 35 14.49 2.63 -13.67
CA TYR A 35 13.93 1.60 -14.54
C TYR A 35 13.01 0.67 -13.75
N PHE A 36 13.45 0.19 -12.60
CA PHE A 36 12.66 -0.72 -11.76
C PHE A 36 11.34 -0.06 -11.35
N LEU A 37 11.35 1.16 -10.81
CA LEU A 37 10.15 1.87 -10.37
C LEU A 37 9.21 2.23 -11.53
N LYS A 38 9.74 2.46 -12.73
CA LYS A 38 8.92 2.72 -13.93
C LYS A 38 8.17 1.48 -14.41
N HIS A 39 8.76 0.29 -14.27
CA HIS A 39 8.21 -0.97 -14.80
C HIS A 39 7.51 -1.83 -13.73
N HIS A 40 7.80 -1.59 -12.46
CA HIS A 40 7.20 -2.28 -11.34
C HIS A 40 6.41 -1.28 -10.51
N LYS A 41 5.09 -1.38 -10.58
CA LYS A 41 4.24 -0.75 -9.59
C LYS A 41 4.36 -1.52 -8.29
N PRO A 42 4.28 -0.86 -7.11
CA PRO A 42 4.01 -1.58 -5.88
C PRO A 42 2.82 -2.51 -6.15
N ILE A 43 2.91 -3.77 -5.70
CA ILE A 43 1.70 -4.58 -5.55
C ILE A 43 0.79 -3.70 -4.70
N ALA A 44 -0.26 -3.13 -5.30
CA ALA A 44 -1.17 -2.27 -4.57
C ALA A 44 -1.57 -3.08 -3.34
N SER A 45 -1.23 -2.60 -2.13
CA SER A 45 -1.65 -3.22 -0.88
C SER A 45 -3.13 -3.48 -1.04
N LYS A 46 -3.54 -4.76 -1.20
CA LYS A 46 -4.84 -5.20 -1.76
C LYS A 46 -5.85 -4.08 -1.57
N SER A 47 -5.96 -3.22 -2.58
CA SER A 47 -6.72 -2.00 -2.40
C SER A 47 -8.12 -2.53 -2.18
N ASN A 48 -8.67 -2.30 -0.99
CA ASN A 48 -10.00 -2.73 -0.58
C ASN A 48 -11.07 -1.97 -1.39
N LYS A 49 -10.82 -1.73 -2.69
CA LYS A 49 -11.73 -1.11 -3.66
C LYS A 49 -13.06 -1.82 -3.63
N GLU A 50 -13.05 -3.14 -3.45
CA GLU A 50 -14.28 -3.90 -3.31
C GLU A 50 -15.03 -3.54 -2.02
N VAL A 51 -14.33 -3.36 -0.90
CA VAL A 51 -14.95 -2.92 0.37
C VAL A 51 -15.48 -1.49 0.25
N VAL A 52 -14.70 -0.59 -0.36
CA VAL A 52 -15.10 0.81 -0.57
C VAL A 52 -16.31 0.90 -1.50
N ARG A 53 -16.31 0.11 -2.58
CA ARG A 53 -17.44 0.01 -3.50
C ARG A 53 -18.69 -0.54 -2.80
N LEU A 54 -18.56 -1.60 -2.00
CA LEU A 54 -19.68 -2.16 -1.25
C LEU A 54 -20.23 -1.17 -0.22
N LEU A 55 -19.37 -0.41 0.47
CA LEU A 55 -19.79 0.64 1.40
C LEU A 55 -20.57 1.74 0.68
N ASP A 56 -20.09 2.18 -0.48
CA ASP A 56 -20.77 3.18 -1.30
C ASP A 56 -22.14 2.67 -1.78
N GLU A 57 -22.21 1.46 -2.33
CA GLU A 57 -23.45 0.82 -2.77
C GLU A 57 -24.46 0.67 -1.60
N MET A 58 -23.99 0.24 -0.41
CA MET A 58 -24.84 0.11 0.79
C MET A 58 -25.36 1.46 1.31
N SER A 59 -24.57 2.53 1.18
CA SER A 59 -24.95 3.86 1.67
C SER A 59 -26.12 4.49 0.90
N HIS A 60 -26.37 4.05 -0.33
CA HIS A 60 -27.48 4.53 -1.17
C HIS A 60 -28.78 3.74 -0.97
N LEU A 61 -28.79 2.71 -0.12
CA LEU A 61 -29.99 1.93 0.15
C LEU A 61 -31.00 2.74 0.97
N PRO A 62 -32.32 2.54 0.75
CA PRO A 62 -33.34 3.23 1.54
C PRO A 62 -33.29 2.79 3.00
N VAL A 63 -33.48 3.74 3.92
CA VAL A 63 -33.59 3.47 5.35
C VAL A 63 -34.97 2.88 5.63
N LEU A 64 -35.03 1.58 5.93
CA LEU A 64 -36.27 0.86 6.26
C LEU A 64 -36.65 0.96 7.75
N ASP A 65 -35.67 1.19 8.62
CA ASP A 65 -35.84 1.33 10.06
C ASP A 65 -34.97 2.49 10.55
N SER A 66 -35.61 3.54 11.06
CA SER A 66 -34.94 4.75 11.54
C SER A 66 -34.61 4.71 13.03
N ARG A 67 -34.92 3.59 13.72
CA ARG A 67 -34.52 3.41 15.11
C ARG A 67 -33.00 3.48 15.23
N SER A 68 -32.55 4.07 16.32
CA SER A 68 -31.13 4.06 16.67
C SER A 68 -30.63 2.64 16.91
N ALA A 69 -29.31 2.44 16.85
CA ALA A 69 -28.72 1.13 17.13
C ALA A 69 -29.14 0.58 18.50
N ALA A 70 -29.25 1.45 19.52
CA ALA A 70 -29.70 1.04 20.86
C ALA A 70 -31.15 0.56 20.87
N GLU A 71 -32.05 1.25 20.17
CA GLU A 71 -33.47 0.86 20.06
C GLU A 71 -33.67 -0.40 19.22
N ILE A 72 -32.81 -0.65 18.24
CA ILE A 72 -32.80 -1.89 17.45
C ILE A 72 -32.32 -3.06 18.31
N LEU A 73 -31.26 -2.85 19.10
CA LEU A 73 -30.72 -3.85 20.01
C LEU A 73 -31.71 -4.18 21.13
N GLY A 74 -32.54 -3.22 21.55
CA GLY A 74 -33.59 -3.43 22.55
C GLY A 74 -33.05 -3.68 23.96
N TYR A 75 -31.77 -3.37 24.19
CA TYR A 75 -31.13 -3.46 25.50
C TYR A 75 -30.97 -2.08 26.14
N ASP A 76 -31.15 -2.00 27.45
CA ASP A 76 -30.80 -0.81 28.23
C ASP A 76 -29.27 -0.69 28.45
N GLU A 77 -28.85 0.36 29.16
CA GLU A 77 -27.43 0.63 29.45
C GLU A 77 -26.75 -0.48 30.27
N CYS A 78 -27.54 -1.36 30.91
CA CYS A 78 -27.06 -2.50 31.68
C CYS A 78 -27.09 -3.81 30.87
N GLY A 79 -27.50 -3.77 29.60
CA GLY A 79 -27.62 -4.96 28.75
C GLY A 79 -28.88 -5.78 29.02
N LEU A 80 -29.88 -5.23 29.73
CA LEU A 80 -31.14 -5.90 30.01
C LEU A 80 -32.16 -5.60 28.92
N ALA A 81 -32.97 -6.61 28.56
CA ALA A 81 -34.03 -6.44 27.58
C ALA A 81 -35.05 -5.43 28.10
N ARG A 82 -35.38 -4.44 27.25
CA ARG A 82 -36.32 -3.38 27.56
C ARG A 82 -37.76 -3.76 27.28
#